data_AF-A0AAQ3LZJ9-F1
#
_entry.id   AF-A0AAQ3LZJ9-F1
#
_cell.length_a   1.000
_cell.length_b   1.000
_cell.length_c   1.000
_cell.angle_alpha   90.00
_cell.angle_beta   90.00
_cell.angle_gamma   90.00
#
_symmetry.space_group_name_H-M   'P 1'
#
loop_
_entity.id
_entity.type
_entity.pdbx_description
1 polymer ?
#
loop_
_entity_poly.entity_id
_entity_poly.type
_entity_poly.pdbx_seq_one_letter_code
_entity_poly.pdbx_strand_id
1 'polypeptide(L)'
;MSVQYTQYSMPQTTLPYGPPTSQRKNLRVDISRSKQFVMASPLSRELPMPNVSRIYNLSQAHATLLHCSNKLTRSRDSAASSPSSTGTASPSSEDRLDKWLERWEQAFTDYLSNAMPSMGASELAECRVLKANHLACTILASSSGPHAFEAEFQAIIDLAGAVLKARSEANGLASPQFGNRQHQQQQHHQQQHLQQHQHQQPGLAPRRDRQVPSGLDVRDPVILVATRCTGRSIRKRANEILSRYYQ
;
A
#
# COMPACT_ATOMS: atom_id res chain seq x y z
N MET A 1 -30.54 57.84 -7.35
CA MET A 1 -31.39 57.86 -8.55
C MET A 1 -31.66 56.42 -8.94
N SER A 2 -32.82 55.91 -8.56
CA SER A 2 -33.25 54.52 -8.75
C SER A 2 -34.17 54.46 -9.96
N VAL A 3 -33.93 53.53 -10.88
CA VAL A 3 -34.80 53.29 -12.04
C VAL A 3 -35.63 52.04 -11.76
N GLN A 4 -36.95 52.20 -11.75
CA GLN A 4 -37.95 51.15 -11.61
C GLN A 4 -38.63 50.85 -12.95
N TYR A 5 -39.27 49.66 -12.97
CA TYR A 5 -40.31 49.17 -13.89
C TYR A 5 -39.81 48.65 -15.27
N THR A 6 -40.37 47.58 -15.85
CA THR A 6 -41.76 47.10 -15.76
C THR A 6 -41.85 45.58 -15.99
N GLN A 7 -42.68 44.92 -15.18
CA GLN A 7 -43.24 43.60 -15.41
C GLN A 7 -44.09 43.56 -16.69
N TYR A 8 -43.99 42.48 -17.45
CA TYR A 8 -45.07 42.01 -18.31
C TYR A 8 -45.37 40.55 -17.99
N SER A 9 -46.67 40.26 -17.83
CA SER A 9 -47.24 38.98 -17.46
C SER A 9 -48.33 38.58 -18.46
N MET A 10 -48.55 37.26 -18.54
CA MET A 10 -49.69 36.51 -19.13
C MET A 10 -49.61 36.14 -20.63
N PRO A 11 -50.32 35.09 -21.11
CA PRO A 11 -51.08 34.02 -20.41
C PRO A 11 -50.69 32.58 -20.81
N GLN A 12 -51.23 31.60 -20.05
CA GLN A 12 -51.17 30.15 -20.28
C GLN A 12 -52.14 29.68 -21.38
N THR A 13 -51.75 28.65 -22.14
CA THR A 13 -52.68 27.68 -22.75
C THR A 13 -52.09 26.26 -22.73
N THR A 14 -52.99 25.30 -22.62
CA THR A 14 -52.95 23.94 -22.08
C THR A 14 -52.64 22.79 -23.04
N LEU A 15 -52.04 21.71 -22.48
CA LEU A 15 -52.23 20.26 -22.78
C LEU A 15 -51.57 19.65 -24.07
N PRO A 16 -51.55 18.32 -24.27
CA PRO A 16 -50.52 17.41 -23.73
C PRO A 16 -49.97 16.45 -24.82
N TYR A 17 -48.66 16.31 -25.01
CA TYR A 17 -48.13 15.26 -25.90
C TYR A 17 -46.87 14.63 -25.32
N GLY A 18 -46.93 13.31 -25.12
CA GLY A 18 -45.87 12.51 -24.52
C GLY A 18 -44.65 12.37 -25.44
N PRO A 19 -43.46 12.13 -24.86
CA PRO A 19 -42.27 11.82 -25.63
C PRO A 19 -42.19 10.33 -26.01
N PRO A 20 -41.62 10.01 -27.19
CA PRO A 20 -41.44 8.66 -27.66
C PRO A 20 -40.37 7.90 -26.86
N THR A 21 -40.66 6.63 -26.62
CA THR A 21 -39.78 5.64 -26.01
C THR A 21 -38.59 5.31 -26.91
N SER A 22 -37.40 5.84 -26.59
CA SER A 22 -36.15 5.28 -27.10
C SER A 22 -35.78 4.01 -26.31
N GLN A 23 -35.97 2.88 -26.97
CA GLN A 23 -35.43 1.57 -26.57
C GLN A 23 -33.91 1.65 -26.31
N ARG A 24 -33.51 1.55 -25.04
CA ARG A 24 -32.21 0.95 -24.70
C ARG A 24 -32.45 -0.52 -24.37
N LYS A 25 -31.92 -1.36 -25.26
CA LYS A 25 -31.85 -2.81 -25.13
C LYS A 25 -31.02 -3.16 -23.89
N ASN A 26 -31.68 -3.48 -22.78
CA ASN A 26 -31.07 -4.24 -21.71
C ASN A 26 -31.04 -5.70 -22.16
N LEU A 27 -29.86 -6.19 -22.52
CA LEU A 27 -29.59 -7.62 -22.58
C LEU A 27 -29.79 -8.20 -21.18
N ARG A 28 -30.99 -8.74 -20.94
CA ARG A 28 -31.20 -9.79 -19.94
C ARG A 28 -30.40 -11.00 -20.40
N VAL A 29 -29.26 -11.21 -19.77
CA VAL A 29 -28.67 -12.54 -19.74
C VAL A 29 -29.35 -13.26 -18.59
N ASP A 30 -30.32 -14.11 -18.93
CA ASP A 30 -30.80 -15.16 -18.05
C ASP A 30 -29.63 -16.10 -17.73
N ILE A 31 -29.01 -15.90 -16.56
CA ILE A 31 -28.16 -16.93 -15.96
C ILE A 31 -29.06 -17.75 -15.05
N SER A 32 -29.43 -18.89 -15.62
CA SER A 32 -30.02 -20.05 -14.98
C SER A 32 -29.61 -20.19 -13.51
N ARG A 33 -30.64 -20.20 -12.67
CA ARG A 33 -30.67 -20.69 -11.30
C ARG A 33 -30.19 -22.15 -11.26
N SER A 34 -28.88 -22.33 -11.27
CA SER A 34 -28.24 -23.61 -10.93
C SER A 34 -28.33 -23.82 -9.43
N LYS A 35 -28.90 -24.97 -9.09
CA LYS A 35 -29.09 -25.52 -7.76
C LYS A 35 -27.81 -25.40 -6.91
N GLN A 36 -28.00 -24.97 -5.67
CA GLN A 36 -27.32 -25.43 -4.47
C GLN A 36 -25.95 -26.09 -4.69
N PHE A 37 -24.91 -25.27 -4.58
CA PHE A 37 -23.87 -25.54 -3.60
C PHE A 37 -23.68 -24.25 -2.82
N VAL A 38 -24.41 -24.15 -1.70
CA VAL A 38 -23.96 -23.33 -0.58
C VAL A 38 -22.73 -24.05 -0.06
N MET A 39 -21.58 -23.86 -0.72
CA MET A 39 -20.33 -24.06 -0.04
C MET A 39 -20.34 -22.97 1.02
N ALA A 40 -20.61 -23.41 2.25
CA ALA A 40 -20.37 -22.63 3.45
C ALA A 40 -19.11 -21.80 3.20
N SER A 41 -19.22 -20.47 3.31
CA SER A 41 -18.04 -19.63 3.46
C SER A 41 -17.15 -20.36 4.46
N PRO A 42 -15.90 -20.72 4.11
CA PRO A 42 -15.07 -21.44 5.04
C PRO A 42 -15.06 -20.56 6.28
N LEU A 43 -15.61 -21.09 7.37
CA LEU A 43 -15.62 -20.48 8.69
C LEU A 43 -14.27 -19.79 8.82
N SER A 44 -14.29 -18.46 8.77
CA SER A 44 -13.09 -17.63 8.75
C SER A 44 -12.41 -17.89 10.08
N ARG A 45 -11.52 -18.89 10.10
CA ARG A 45 -10.58 -19.13 11.17
C ARG A 45 -9.57 -18.01 11.07
N GLU A 46 -10.03 -16.81 11.41
CA GLU A 46 -9.19 -15.65 11.56
C GLU A 46 -8.19 -16.01 12.64
N LEU A 47 -6.91 -16.06 12.24
CA LEU A 47 -5.86 -16.34 13.19
C LEU A 47 -5.87 -15.22 14.24
N PRO A 48 -5.72 -15.56 15.53
CA PRO A 48 -5.62 -14.54 16.56
C PRO A 48 -4.44 -13.62 16.27
N MET A 49 -4.54 -12.35 16.69
CA MET A 49 -3.43 -11.42 16.55
C MET A 49 -2.16 -12.03 17.16
N PRO A 50 -1.02 -12.04 16.44
CA PRO A 50 0.23 -12.59 16.95
C PRO A 50 0.62 -11.91 18.26
N ASN A 51 1.09 -12.68 19.23
CA ASN A 51 1.63 -12.08 20.45
C ASN A 51 3.03 -11.53 20.15
N VAL A 52 3.21 -10.21 20.29
CA VAL A 52 4.47 -9.52 20.02
C VAL A 52 5.05 -9.06 21.35
N SER A 53 5.96 -9.88 21.90
CA SER A 53 6.76 -9.51 23.07
C SER A 53 8.16 -9.04 22.68
N ARG A 54 8.69 -9.54 21.55
CA ARG A 54 10.05 -9.24 21.08
C ARG A 54 10.17 -9.46 19.57
N ILE A 55 10.91 -8.59 18.92
CA ILE A 55 11.29 -8.69 17.51
C ILE A 55 12.78 -9.02 17.45
N TYR A 56 13.14 -10.06 16.69
CA TYR A 56 14.52 -10.54 16.55
C TYR A 56 15.14 -10.20 15.19
N ASN A 57 14.31 -9.93 14.17
CA ASN A 57 14.75 -9.60 12.82
C ASN A 57 13.65 -8.86 12.05
N LEU A 58 14.04 -8.22 10.94
CA LEU A 58 13.13 -7.47 10.08
C LEU A 58 12.02 -8.33 9.46
N SER A 59 12.32 -9.56 9.07
CA SER A 59 11.33 -10.49 8.50
C SER A 59 10.17 -10.78 9.48
N GLN A 60 10.47 -10.97 10.77
CA GLN A 60 9.46 -11.14 11.81
C GLN A 60 8.64 -9.87 12.02
N ALA A 61 9.29 -8.70 12.07
CA ALA A 61 8.61 -7.41 12.19
C ALA A 61 7.63 -7.20 11.02
N HIS A 62 8.10 -7.49 9.82
CA HIS A 62 7.34 -7.41 8.58
C HIS A 62 6.12 -8.35 8.60
N ALA A 63 6.31 -9.63 8.90
CA ALA A 63 5.21 -10.61 8.90
C ALA A 63 4.11 -10.28 9.92
N THR A 64 4.50 -9.85 11.12
CA THR A 64 3.55 -9.49 12.18
C THR A 64 2.77 -8.22 11.85
N LEU A 65 3.43 -7.20 11.28
CA LEU A 65 2.78 -5.97 10.86
C LEU A 65 1.88 -6.18 9.63
N LEU A 66 2.29 -7.00 8.67
CA LEU A 66 1.48 -7.37 7.51
C LEU A 66 0.19 -8.07 7.94
N HIS A 67 0.28 -8.97 8.93
CA HIS A 67 -0.91 -9.60 9.50
C HIS A 67 -1.87 -8.56 10.12
N CYS A 68 -1.34 -7.59 10.87
CA CYS A 68 -2.12 -6.48 11.42
C CYS A 68 -2.82 -5.65 10.33
N SER A 69 -2.09 -5.24 9.29
CA SER A 69 -2.65 -4.46 8.17
C SER A 69 -3.78 -5.20 7.44
N ASN A 70 -3.59 -6.50 7.18
CA ASN A 70 -4.62 -7.35 6.56
C ASN A 70 -5.87 -7.48 7.44
N LYS A 71 -5.69 -7.61 8.76
CA LYS A 71 -6.81 -7.67 9.70
C LYS A 71 -7.61 -6.36 9.70
N LEU A 72 -6.92 -5.21 9.78
CA LEU A 72 -7.53 -3.88 9.75
C LEU A 72 -8.39 -3.66 8.50
N THR A 73 -7.87 -4.06 7.34
CA THR A 73 -8.59 -3.95 6.06
C THR A 73 -9.88 -4.78 6.10
N ARG A 74 -9.80 -6.04 6.52
CA ARG A 74 -10.96 -6.96 6.62
C ARG A 74 -12.01 -6.48 7.60
N SER A 75 -11.60 -5.97 8.77
CA SER A 75 -12.53 -5.44 9.76
C SER A 75 -13.32 -4.25 9.22
N ARG A 76 -12.70 -3.40 8.39
CA ARG A 76 -13.39 -2.27 7.75
C ARG A 76 -14.35 -2.67 6.65
N ASP A 77 -13.96 -3.62 5.81
CA ASP A 77 -14.85 -4.14 4.76
C ASP A 77 -16.11 -4.80 5.36
N SER A 78 -15.94 -5.46 6.51
CA SER A 78 -17.03 -6.09 7.25
C SER A 78 -17.97 -5.06 7.90
N ALA A 79 -17.40 -3.98 8.46
CA ALA A 79 -18.16 -2.88 9.06
C ALA A 79 -18.97 -2.09 8.02
N ALA A 80 -18.46 -1.93 6.80
CA ALA A 80 -19.18 -1.27 5.71
C ALA A 80 -20.38 -2.07 5.19
N SER A 81 -20.41 -3.38 5.45
CA SER A 81 -21.39 -4.32 4.89
C SER A 81 -22.50 -4.73 5.88
N SER A 82 -22.43 -4.33 7.15
CA SER A 82 -23.35 -4.80 8.20
C SER A 82 -24.16 -3.65 8.81
N PRO A 83 -25.51 -3.74 8.87
CA PRO A 83 -26.31 -2.81 9.65
C PRO A 83 -26.03 -3.02 11.15
N SER A 84 -25.83 -1.90 11.84
CA SER A 84 -25.39 -1.78 13.23
C SER A 84 -26.24 -2.60 14.23
N SER A 85 -25.62 -3.62 14.82
CA SER A 85 -26.14 -4.30 16.01
C SER A 85 -25.55 -3.67 17.26
N THR A 86 -26.37 -2.92 17.99
CA THR A 86 -26.11 -2.47 19.37
C THR A 86 -26.01 -3.67 20.30
N GLY A 87 -24.89 -3.84 21.01
CA GLY A 87 -24.82 -4.84 22.08
C GLY A 87 -23.45 -5.05 22.71
N THR A 88 -23.36 -4.70 24.01
CA THR A 88 -22.41 -5.17 25.04
C THR A 88 -20.94 -4.71 25.02
N ALA A 89 -20.56 -4.12 26.15
CA ALA A 89 -19.26 -3.58 26.54
C ALA A 89 -18.18 -4.68 26.76
N SER A 90 -17.75 -5.32 25.68
CA SER A 90 -16.39 -5.87 25.60
C SER A 90 -15.42 -4.68 25.44
N PRO A 91 -14.15 -4.75 25.93
CA PRO A 91 -13.12 -3.85 25.41
C PRO A 91 -13.23 -3.90 23.89
N SER A 92 -13.34 -2.73 23.28
CA SER A 92 -13.59 -2.65 21.85
C SER A 92 -12.46 -3.41 21.16
N SER A 93 -12.75 -4.05 20.02
CA SER A 93 -11.69 -4.65 19.20
C SER A 93 -10.58 -3.65 18.87
N GLU A 94 -10.92 -2.34 18.88
CA GLU A 94 -10.02 -1.20 18.73
C GLU A 94 -9.05 -1.09 19.93
N ASP A 95 -9.53 -1.11 21.18
CA ASP A 95 -8.68 -1.03 22.39
C ASP A 95 -7.61 -2.14 22.43
N ARG A 96 -7.97 -3.34 21.93
CA ARG A 96 -7.05 -4.48 21.85
C ARG A 96 -5.99 -4.27 20.77
N LEU A 97 -6.34 -3.59 19.69
CA LEU A 97 -5.45 -3.32 18.58
C LEU A 97 -4.48 -2.17 18.89
N ASP A 98 -4.96 -1.11 19.54
CA ASP A 98 -4.12 0.01 19.96
C ASP A 98 -3.02 -0.48 20.91
N LYS A 99 -3.39 -1.26 21.93
CA LYS A 99 -2.43 -1.91 22.84
C LYS A 99 -1.48 -2.87 22.12
N TRP A 100 -1.90 -3.48 21.03
CA TRP A 100 -1.04 -4.35 20.23
C TRP A 100 -0.03 -3.53 19.42
N LEU A 101 -0.46 -2.44 18.80
CA LEU A 101 0.39 -1.51 18.05
C LEU A 101 1.44 -0.88 18.96
N GLU A 102 1.07 -0.43 20.15
CA GLU A 102 2.02 0.10 21.15
C GLU A 102 3.10 -0.93 21.51
N ARG A 103 2.71 -2.19 21.77
CA ARG A 103 3.67 -3.27 22.08
C ARG A 103 4.55 -3.59 20.89
N TRP A 104 4.01 -3.60 19.69
CA TRP A 104 4.78 -3.82 18.47
C TRP A 104 5.82 -2.71 18.30
N GLU A 105 5.44 -1.45 18.52
CA GLU A 105 6.34 -0.29 18.46
C GLU A 105 7.46 -0.36 19.49
N GLN A 106 7.13 -0.74 20.73
CA GLN A 106 8.13 -0.94 21.78
C GLN A 106 9.11 -2.05 21.39
N ALA A 107 8.61 -3.22 21.00
CA ALA A 107 9.45 -4.35 20.61
C ALA A 107 10.31 -4.05 19.38
N PHE A 108 9.82 -3.24 18.44
CA PHE A 108 10.56 -2.81 17.26
C PHE A 108 11.65 -1.80 17.62
N THR A 109 11.36 -0.88 18.54
CA THR A 109 12.34 0.09 19.05
C THR A 109 13.47 -0.61 19.79
N ASP A 110 13.16 -1.59 20.65
CA ASP A 110 14.16 -2.40 21.35
C ASP A 110 15.01 -3.24 20.39
N TYR A 111 14.44 -3.71 19.29
CA TYR A 111 15.20 -4.36 18.23
C TYR A 111 16.16 -3.37 17.55
N LEU A 112 15.67 -2.20 17.14
CA LEU A 112 16.46 -1.18 16.47
C LEU A 112 17.60 -0.64 17.32
N SER A 113 17.41 -0.48 18.63
CA SER A 113 18.48 0.00 19.52
C SER A 113 19.73 -0.90 19.50
N ASN A 114 19.53 -2.20 19.25
CA ASN A 114 20.60 -3.19 19.18
C ASN A 114 21.11 -3.40 17.74
N ALA A 115 20.20 -3.41 16.75
CA ALA A 115 20.52 -3.80 15.37
C ALA A 115 20.97 -2.62 14.49
N MET A 116 20.54 -1.39 14.76
CA MET A 116 20.85 -0.22 13.92
C MET A 116 22.35 0.00 13.65
N PRO A 117 23.28 -0.17 14.62
CA PRO A 117 24.71 0.04 14.36
C PRO A 117 25.29 -0.86 13.27
N SER A 118 24.66 -2.03 13.03
CA SER A 118 25.08 -3.00 12.01
C SER A 118 24.29 -2.93 10.70
N MET A 119 23.23 -2.12 10.62
CA MET A 119 22.32 -2.12 9.48
C MET A 119 22.87 -1.38 8.27
N GLY A 120 22.76 -2.00 7.09
CA GLY A 120 23.05 -1.37 5.80
C GLY A 120 21.93 -0.45 5.32
N ALA A 121 22.20 0.32 4.26
CA ALA A 121 21.23 1.26 3.68
C ALA A 121 19.91 0.59 3.24
N SER A 122 19.98 -0.67 2.76
CA SER A 122 18.81 -1.45 2.35
C SER A 122 17.92 -1.82 3.55
N GLU A 123 18.54 -2.30 4.64
CA GLU A 123 17.82 -2.66 5.88
C GLU A 123 17.21 -1.43 6.54
N LEU A 124 17.92 -0.29 6.53
CA LEU A 124 17.37 0.98 6.99
C LEU A 124 16.18 1.44 6.15
N ALA A 125 16.21 1.22 4.83
CA ALA A 125 15.05 1.50 3.98
C ALA A 125 13.85 0.59 4.33
N GLU A 126 14.09 -0.69 4.61
CA GLU A 126 13.06 -1.61 5.09
C GLU A 126 12.48 -1.19 6.45
N CYS A 127 13.31 -0.75 7.40
CA CYS A 127 12.85 -0.20 8.67
C CYS A 127 11.91 0.99 8.48
N ARG A 128 12.21 1.87 7.52
CA ARG A 128 11.35 3.02 7.18
C ARG A 128 10.02 2.59 6.57
N VAL A 129 10.02 1.55 5.72
CA VAL A 129 8.79 0.95 5.19
C VAL A 129 7.91 0.43 6.33
N LEU A 130 8.49 -0.32 7.27
CA LEU A 130 7.77 -0.85 8.43
C LEU A 130 7.21 0.26 9.31
N LYS A 131 7.99 1.30 9.59
CA LYS A 131 7.51 2.43 10.40
C LYS A 131 6.38 3.19 9.73
N ALA A 132 6.44 3.42 8.42
CA ALA A 132 5.37 4.09 7.69
C ALA A 132 4.07 3.25 7.71
N ASN A 133 4.17 1.93 7.58
CA ASN A 133 3.03 1.03 7.66
C ASN A 133 2.45 0.94 9.08
N HIS A 134 3.29 0.98 10.11
CA HIS A 134 2.85 1.06 11.50
C HIS A 134 2.04 2.33 11.76
N LEU A 135 2.56 3.50 11.36
CA LEU A 135 1.83 4.77 11.48
C LEU A 135 0.48 4.73 10.75
N ALA A 136 0.44 4.15 9.54
CA ALA A 136 -0.81 3.94 8.82
C ALA A 136 -1.78 3.03 9.61
N CYS A 137 -1.30 1.94 10.21
CA CYS A 137 -2.12 1.08 11.06
C CYS A 137 -2.67 1.84 12.29
N THR A 138 -1.86 2.66 12.95
CA THR A 138 -2.30 3.51 14.07
C THR A 138 -3.40 4.48 13.67
N ILE A 139 -3.25 5.18 12.53
CA ILE A 139 -4.27 6.11 12.01
C ILE A 139 -5.56 5.36 11.63
N LEU A 140 -5.45 4.12 11.13
CA LEU A 140 -6.59 3.29 10.73
C LEU A 140 -7.32 2.68 11.91
N ALA A 141 -6.60 2.34 12.97
CA ALA A 141 -7.15 1.77 14.20
C ALA A 141 -7.83 2.82 15.08
N SER A 142 -7.36 4.07 15.03
CA SER A 142 -7.93 5.14 15.83
C SER A 142 -9.29 5.62 15.31
N SER A 143 -10.18 5.92 16.25
CA SER A 143 -11.46 6.60 16.03
C SER A 143 -11.34 8.12 15.95
N SER A 144 -10.13 8.67 16.10
CA SER A 144 -9.89 10.11 16.05
C SER A 144 -10.12 10.70 14.66
N GLY A 145 -10.55 11.97 14.61
CA GLY A 145 -10.77 12.68 13.35
C GLY A 145 -9.47 12.91 12.55
N PRO A 146 -9.57 13.22 11.24
CA PRO A 146 -8.41 13.36 10.35
C PRO A 146 -7.45 14.49 10.74
N HIS A 147 -7.87 15.43 11.59
CA HIS A 147 -7.03 16.52 12.09
C HIS A 147 -6.07 16.09 13.21
N ALA A 148 -6.31 14.94 13.84
CA ALA A 148 -5.48 14.47 14.95
C ALA A 148 -4.10 13.94 14.50
N PHE A 149 -3.91 13.70 13.19
CA PHE A 149 -2.78 12.92 12.66
C PHE A 149 -1.83 13.71 11.75
N GLU A 150 -1.81 15.04 11.85
CA GLU A 150 -0.99 15.86 10.95
C GLU A 150 0.51 15.53 11.07
N ALA A 151 1.00 15.28 12.29
CA ALA A 151 2.38 14.90 12.54
C ALA A 151 2.72 13.53 11.93
N GLU A 152 1.82 12.55 12.08
CA GLU A 152 1.97 11.20 11.56
C GLU A 152 1.92 11.18 10.03
N PHE A 153 1.03 11.97 9.43
CA PHE A 153 1.00 12.16 7.98
C PHE A 153 2.33 12.72 7.47
N GLN A 154 2.87 13.74 8.14
CA GLN A 154 4.16 14.32 7.77
C GLN A 154 5.30 13.29 7.90
N ALA A 155 5.31 12.51 8.98
CA ALA A 155 6.28 11.45 9.20
C ALA A 155 6.22 10.36 8.11
N ILE A 156 5.01 9.94 7.68
CA ILE A 156 4.84 8.97 6.58
C ILE A 156 5.46 9.52 5.28
N ILE A 157 5.24 10.79 4.96
CA ILE A 157 5.79 11.42 3.75
C ILE A 157 7.32 11.48 3.79
N ASP A 158 7.90 11.83 4.93
CA ASP A 158 9.36 11.93 5.07
C ASP A 158 10.02 10.54 5.01
N LEU A 159 9.41 9.51 5.63
CA LEU A 159 9.85 8.12 5.51
C LEU A 159 9.77 7.63 4.06
N ALA A 160 8.66 7.86 3.37
CA ALA A 160 8.49 7.45 1.97
C ALA A 160 9.50 8.15 1.04
N GLY A 161 9.74 9.44 1.24
CA GLY A 161 10.77 10.19 0.51
C GLY A 161 12.18 9.62 0.72
N ALA A 162 12.53 9.27 1.96
CA ALA A 162 13.81 8.64 2.27
C ALA A 162 13.96 7.23 1.67
N VAL A 163 12.88 6.44 1.63
CA VAL A 163 12.87 5.12 0.97
C VAL A 163 13.10 5.26 -0.53
N LEU A 164 12.39 6.17 -1.20
CA LEU A 164 12.58 6.41 -2.63
C LEU A 164 14.00 6.87 -2.95
N LYS A 165 14.54 7.81 -2.16
CA LYS A 165 15.93 8.27 -2.32
C LYS A 165 16.93 7.11 -2.19
N ALA A 166 16.80 6.28 -1.16
CA ALA A 166 17.67 5.12 -0.97
C ALA A 166 17.58 4.11 -2.12
N ARG A 167 16.37 3.86 -2.66
CA ARG A 167 16.17 2.99 -3.83
C ARG A 167 16.80 3.58 -5.10
N SER A 168 16.70 4.89 -5.30
CA SER A 168 17.36 5.58 -6.43
C SER A 168 18.88 5.49 -6.33
N GLU A 169 19.46 5.69 -5.16
CA GLU A 169 20.91 5.57 -4.92
C GLU A 169 21.41 4.13 -5.15
N ALA A 170 20.67 3.14 -4.65
CA ALA A 170 20.99 1.72 -4.88
C ALA A 170 20.93 1.35 -6.38
N ASN A 171 19.96 1.89 -7.13
CA ASN A 171 19.85 1.66 -8.57
C ASN A 171 20.91 2.45 -9.37
N GLY A 172 21.32 3.64 -8.92
CA GLY A 172 22.32 4.49 -9.57
C GLY A 172 23.74 3.94 -9.49
N LEU A 173 24.07 3.19 -8.44
CA LEU A 173 25.33 2.47 -8.29
C LEU A 173 25.42 1.20 -9.17
N ALA A 174 24.30 0.76 -9.75
CA ALA A 174 24.23 -0.37 -10.67
C ALA A 174 24.39 0.03 -12.15
N SER A 175 24.84 1.27 -12.44
CA SER A 175 25.23 1.69 -13.79
C SER A 175 26.61 1.12 -14.11
N PRO A 176 26.73 0.15 -15.03
CA PRO A 176 28.02 -0.43 -15.34
C PRO A 176 28.83 0.54 -16.20
N GLN A 177 30.09 0.73 -15.83
CA GLN A 177 31.15 1.15 -16.75
C GLN A 177 31.28 0.13 -17.90
N PHE A 178 30.41 0.18 -18.91
CA PHE A 178 30.58 -0.54 -20.19
C PHE A 178 31.05 0.44 -21.28
N GLY A 179 32.07 1.24 -20.97
CA GLY A 179 32.72 2.10 -21.96
C GLY A 179 33.96 1.48 -22.62
N ASN A 180 34.56 0.40 -22.07
CA ASN A 180 35.91 -0.02 -22.47
C ASN A 180 36.09 -1.52 -22.80
N ARG A 181 35.01 -2.31 -22.98
CA ARG A 181 35.14 -3.76 -23.25
C ARG A 181 35.13 -4.18 -24.73
N GLN A 182 34.76 -3.29 -25.67
CA GLN A 182 34.70 -3.69 -27.09
C GLN A 182 36.07 -3.87 -27.74
N HIS A 183 37.14 -3.24 -27.24
CA HIS A 183 38.48 -3.41 -27.84
C HIS A 183 39.23 -4.66 -27.35
N GLN A 184 38.83 -5.27 -26.23
CA GLN A 184 39.48 -6.48 -25.70
C GLN A 184 38.78 -7.78 -26.13
N GLN A 185 37.53 -7.70 -26.59
CA GLN A 185 36.75 -8.87 -27.01
C GLN A 185 37.14 -9.40 -28.40
N GLN A 186 37.72 -8.57 -29.26
CA GLN A 186 38.22 -9.00 -30.57
C GLN A 186 39.53 -9.80 -30.46
N GLN A 187 40.41 -9.48 -29.50
CA GLN A 187 41.63 -10.25 -29.27
C GLN A 187 41.36 -11.60 -28.60
N HIS A 188 40.33 -11.70 -27.75
CA HIS A 188 40.00 -12.96 -27.07
C HIS A 188 39.28 -13.98 -27.98
N HIS A 189 38.53 -13.54 -28.99
CA HIS A 189 37.85 -14.43 -29.94
C HIS A 189 38.83 -15.22 -30.82
N GLN A 190 39.99 -14.65 -31.13
CA GLN A 190 41.02 -15.35 -31.92
C GLN A 190 41.76 -16.41 -31.09
N GLN A 191 41.82 -16.26 -29.76
CA GLN A 191 42.45 -17.26 -28.88
C GLN A 191 41.51 -18.41 -28.47
N GLN A 192 40.20 -18.21 -28.47
CA GLN A 192 39.24 -19.25 -28.05
C GLN A 192 38.97 -20.35 -29.08
N HIS A 193 39.31 -20.15 -30.36
CA HIS A 193 39.13 -21.21 -31.36
C HIS A 193 40.14 -22.37 -31.22
N LEU A 194 41.22 -22.21 -30.45
CA LEU A 194 42.22 -23.27 -30.23
C LEU A 194 41.99 -24.14 -28.98
N GLN A 195 40.93 -23.92 -28.18
CA GLN A 195 40.73 -24.64 -26.90
C GLN A 195 39.39 -25.40 -26.75
N GLN A 196 38.55 -25.46 -27.79
CA GLN A 196 37.25 -26.18 -27.74
C GLN A 196 37.33 -27.72 -27.79
N HIS A 197 38.25 -28.33 -27.05
CA HIS A 197 38.14 -29.73 -26.67
C HIS A 197 38.62 -29.91 -25.23
N GLN A 198 37.79 -29.54 -24.24
CA GLN A 198 37.53 -30.37 -23.05
C GLN A 198 36.59 -29.70 -22.04
N HIS A 199 35.68 -30.54 -21.51
CA HIS A 199 34.93 -30.42 -20.26
C HIS A 199 33.66 -29.54 -20.19
N GLN A 200 32.53 -30.26 -20.25
CA GLN A 200 31.22 -29.90 -19.73
C GLN A 200 31.21 -29.89 -18.20
N GLN A 201 30.77 -28.78 -17.58
CA GLN A 201 29.98 -28.77 -16.34
C GLN A 201 29.05 -27.54 -16.31
N PRO A 202 27.79 -27.65 -15.85
CA PRO A 202 26.87 -26.53 -15.76
C PRO A 202 27.03 -25.74 -14.45
N GLY A 203 27.46 -24.49 -14.56
CA GLY A 203 27.61 -23.53 -13.47
C GLY A 203 26.28 -22.86 -13.09
N LEU A 204 26.02 -22.81 -11.79
CA LEU A 204 24.92 -22.10 -11.14
C LEU A 204 25.00 -20.59 -11.42
N ALA A 205 23.98 -20.03 -12.07
CA ALA A 205 23.85 -18.60 -12.26
C ALA A 205 23.52 -17.89 -10.92
N PRO A 206 24.05 -16.69 -10.66
CA PRO A 206 23.70 -15.90 -9.48
C PRO A 206 22.24 -15.46 -9.61
N ARG A 207 21.44 -15.81 -8.59
CA ARG A 207 20.07 -15.32 -8.43
C ARG A 207 20.09 -13.80 -8.45
N ARG A 208 19.39 -13.22 -9.42
CA ARG A 208 18.96 -11.82 -9.32
C ARG A 208 18.00 -11.75 -8.13
N ASP A 209 18.49 -11.23 -7.02
CA ASP A 209 17.67 -10.78 -5.89
C ASP A 209 16.81 -9.60 -6.35
N ARG A 210 15.75 -9.92 -7.07
CA ARG A 210 14.60 -9.03 -7.27
C ARG A 210 13.35 -9.77 -6.85
N GLN A 211 13.38 -10.26 -5.62
CA GLN A 211 12.20 -10.69 -4.91
C GLN A 211 12.00 -9.70 -3.76
N VAL A 212 11.09 -8.75 -3.95
CA VAL A 212 10.27 -8.27 -2.84
C VAL A 212 8.85 -8.82 -3.09
N PRO A 213 8.55 -10.08 -2.77
CA PRO A 213 7.22 -10.62 -2.89
C PRO A 213 6.67 -10.79 -1.48
N SER A 214 6.39 -9.67 -0.79
CA SER A 214 5.63 -9.74 0.46
C SER A 214 5.10 -8.37 0.86
N GLY A 215 3.90 -8.04 0.37
CA GLY A 215 2.88 -7.27 1.09
C GLY A 215 3.08 -5.78 1.39
N LEU A 216 4.10 -5.39 2.16
CA LEU A 216 4.22 -4.02 2.67
C LEU A 216 5.15 -3.18 1.81
N ASP A 217 4.65 -2.02 1.37
CA ASP A 217 5.43 -0.96 0.75
C ASP A 217 5.00 0.39 1.32
N VAL A 218 5.72 1.47 1.04
CA VAL A 218 5.30 2.82 1.47
C VAL A 218 4.14 3.38 0.65
N ARG A 219 3.74 2.71 -0.44
CA ARG A 219 2.65 3.15 -1.32
C ARG A 219 1.32 3.26 -0.57
N ASP A 220 0.93 2.23 0.19
CA ASP A 220 -0.36 2.22 0.89
C ASP A 220 -0.45 3.31 1.98
N PRO A 221 0.58 3.50 2.84
CA PRO A 221 0.64 4.66 3.72
C PRO A 221 0.52 6.00 3.00
N VAL A 222 1.19 6.18 1.84
CA VAL A 222 1.13 7.44 1.09
C VAL A 222 -0.26 7.66 0.46
N ILE A 223 -0.93 6.61 -0.04
CA ILE A 223 -2.34 6.69 -0.50
C ILE A 223 -3.24 7.12 0.65
N LEU A 224 -3.04 6.57 1.85
CA LEU A 224 -3.77 6.96 3.04
C LEU A 224 -3.59 8.46 3.35
N VAL A 225 -2.35 8.98 3.28
CA VAL A 225 -2.09 10.42 3.43
C VAL A 225 -2.80 11.22 2.36
N ALA A 226 -2.69 10.83 1.09
CA ALA A 226 -3.29 11.56 -0.03
C ALA A 226 -4.82 11.67 0.08
N THR A 227 -5.46 10.64 0.63
CA THR A 227 -6.92 10.54 0.76
C THR A 227 -7.47 11.17 2.04
N ARG A 228 -6.75 11.07 3.17
CA ARG A 228 -7.27 11.49 4.49
C ARG A 228 -6.68 12.79 5.01
N CYS A 229 -5.53 13.23 4.52
CA CYS A 229 -4.91 14.45 5.01
C CYS A 229 -5.64 15.71 4.48
N THR A 230 -5.98 16.61 5.39
CA THR A 230 -6.61 17.91 5.08
C THR A 230 -5.57 18.98 4.73
N GLY A 231 -4.33 18.83 5.20
CA GLY A 231 -3.20 19.71 4.90
C GLY A 231 -2.83 19.72 3.42
N ARG A 232 -2.98 20.88 2.75
CA ARG A 232 -2.74 21.00 1.31
C ARG A 232 -1.30 20.70 0.92
N SER A 233 -0.33 21.16 1.72
CA SER A 233 1.10 20.96 1.48
C SER A 233 1.48 19.47 1.57
N ILE A 234 1.04 18.79 2.64
CA ILE A 234 1.32 17.36 2.87
C ILE A 234 0.68 16.53 1.76
N ARG A 235 -0.59 16.77 1.43
CA ARG A 235 -1.29 16.06 0.35
C ARG A 235 -0.65 16.30 -1.02
N LYS A 236 -0.16 17.50 -1.29
CA LYS A 236 0.59 17.80 -2.53
C LYS A 236 1.85 16.93 -2.61
N ARG A 237 2.65 16.88 -1.54
CA ARG A 237 3.84 16.01 -1.46
C ARG A 237 3.50 14.53 -1.60
N ALA A 238 2.39 14.08 -1.00
CA ALA A 238 1.90 12.71 -1.14
C ALA A 238 1.64 12.35 -2.62
N ASN A 239 0.94 13.22 -3.35
CA ASN A 239 0.67 13.03 -4.77
C ASN A 239 1.95 13.04 -5.61
N GLU A 240 2.90 13.93 -5.32
CA GLU A 240 4.20 13.96 -5.99
C GLU A 240 4.98 12.65 -5.80
N ILE A 241 4.94 12.07 -4.58
CA ILE A 241 5.54 10.76 -4.30
C ILE A 241 4.83 9.67 -5.10
N LEU A 242 3.50 9.64 -5.10
CA LEU A 242 2.72 8.65 -5.86
C LEU A 242 3.00 8.73 -7.35
N SER A 243 3.14 9.92 -7.93
CA SER A 243 3.49 10.07 -9.36
C SER A 243 4.82 9.40 -9.71
N ARG A 244 5.80 9.37 -8.79
CA ARG A 244 7.08 8.67 -9.01
C ARG A 244 6.97 7.15 -8.93
N TYR A 245 5.93 6.62 -8.29
CA TYR A 245 5.68 5.18 -8.20
C TYR A 245 5.05 4.58 -9.47
N TYR A 246 4.39 5.39 -10.28
CA TYR A 246 3.68 4.96 -11.49
C TYR A 246 4.42 5.29 -12.81
N GLN A 247 5.63 5.83 -12.72
CA GLN A 247 6.54 6.03 -13.86
C GLN A 247 7.44 4.82 -14.04
#